data_AF-A0A351BGB4-F1
#
_entry.id   AF-A0A351BGB4-F1
#
_cell.length_a   1.000
_cell.length_b   1.000
_cell.length_c   1.000
_cell.angle_alpha   90.00
_cell.angle_beta   90.00
_cell.angle_gamma   90.00
#
_symmetry.space_group_name_H-M   'P 1'
#
loop_
_entity.id
_entity.type
_entity.pdbx_description
1 polymer ?
#
loop_
_entity_poly.entity_id
_entity_poly.type
_entity_poly.pdbx_seq_one_letter_code
_entity_poly.pdbx_strand_id
1 'polypeptide(L)'
;LLTIEDEITTSMMIAGSIIMGRALAPVEVLIANWKHQVAARAAYGRLSELLQVYPARVAGMPLPRPEGTVLVENAATAAPGSRALILKNVSFSLKAGEVVAVIGPSASGKSTLARLLVGVWPPLAGSVRLDGAEVFKWNKDELGRHL
;
A
#
# COMPACT_ATOMS: atom_id res chain seq x y z
N LEU A 1 63.41 -9.14 2.25
CA LEU A 1 64.35 -10.25 2.03
C LEU A 1 64.78 -10.34 0.57
N LEU A 2 63.88 -10.25 -0.42
CA LEU A 2 64.22 -10.26 -1.86
C LEU A 2 65.03 -9.05 -2.40
N THR A 3 65.08 -7.92 -1.69
CA THR A 3 65.91 -6.76 -2.09
C THR A 3 67.34 -6.81 -1.56
N ILE A 4 67.66 -7.78 -0.69
CA ILE A 4 69.00 -7.95 -0.14
C ILE A 4 69.84 -8.88 -1.07
N GLU A 5 69.18 -9.62 -1.96
CA GLU A 5 69.80 -10.54 -2.94
C GLU A 5 69.88 -9.95 -4.37
N ASP A 6 69.72 -8.62 -4.53
CA ASP A 6 69.79 -7.86 -5.80
C ASP A 6 68.77 -8.24 -6.90
N GLU A 7 67.73 -9.01 -6.57
CA GLU A 7 66.71 -9.46 -7.55
C GLU A 7 65.58 -8.44 -7.81
N ILE A 8 65.43 -7.40 -6.96
CA ILE A 8 64.33 -6.43 -7.06
C ILE A 8 64.82 -5.00 -6.73
N THR A 9 64.52 -4.02 -7.59
CA THR A 9 64.86 -2.61 -7.35
C THR A 9 63.92 -1.93 -6.35
N THR A 10 64.40 -0.92 -5.62
CA THR A 10 63.60 -0.15 -4.64
C THR A 10 62.31 0.43 -5.23
N SER A 11 62.32 0.82 -6.51
CA SER A 11 61.13 1.28 -7.23
C SER A 11 60.10 0.17 -7.47
N MET A 12 60.53 -1.07 -7.72
CA MET A 12 59.64 -2.23 -7.83
C MET A 12 58.99 -2.58 -6.48
N MET A 13 59.68 -2.38 -5.35
CA MET A 13 59.06 -2.55 -4.02
C MET A 13 57.91 -1.55 -3.79
N ILE A 14 58.13 -0.28 -4.17
CA ILE A 14 57.11 0.78 -4.04
C ILE A 14 55.94 0.52 -4.99
N ALA A 15 56.20 0.11 -6.24
CA ALA A 15 55.15 -0.27 -7.18
C ALA A 15 54.33 -1.48 -6.66
N GLY A 16 55.01 -2.49 -6.09
CA GLY A 16 54.38 -3.66 -5.51
C GLY A 16 53.46 -3.33 -4.33
N SER A 17 53.85 -2.43 -3.43
CA SER A 17 53.03 -2.03 -2.29
C SER A 17 51.78 -1.24 -2.70
N ILE A 18 51.87 -0.39 -3.73
CA ILE A 18 50.72 0.35 -4.29
C ILE A 18 49.74 -0.62 -4.96
N ILE A 19 50.24 -1.59 -5.74
CA ILE A 19 49.40 -2.60 -6.41
C ILE A 19 48.73 -3.49 -5.36
N MET A 20 49.45 -3.92 -4.33
CA MET A 20 48.90 -4.72 -3.23
C MET A 20 47.78 -3.99 -2.48
N GLY A 21 47.97 -2.70 -2.19
CA GLY A 21 46.95 -1.87 -1.56
C GLY A 21 45.68 -1.75 -2.42
N ARG A 22 45.82 -1.58 -3.74
CA ARG A 22 44.66 -1.51 -4.66
C ARG A 22 44.01 -2.87 -4.92
N ALA A 23 44.75 -3.96 -4.80
CA ALA A 23 44.22 -5.30 -4.96
C ALA A 23 43.24 -5.69 -3.84
N LEU A 24 43.42 -5.13 -2.62
CA LEU A 24 42.57 -5.39 -1.46
C LEU A 24 41.32 -4.51 -1.39
N ALA A 25 41.36 -3.31 -1.97
CA ALA A 25 40.26 -2.35 -1.92
C ALA A 25 38.89 -2.92 -2.38
N PRO A 26 38.77 -3.75 -3.44
CA PRO A 26 37.49 -4.34 -3.83
C PRO A 26 36.90 -5.26 -2.77
N VAL A 27 37.75 -5.98 -2.02
CA VAL A 27 37.33 -6.89 -0.96
C VAL A 27 36.79 -6.11 0.23
N GLU A 28 37.47 -5.04 0.63
CA GLU A 28 37.01 -4.15 1.70
C GLU A 28 35.67 -3.51 1.36
N VAL A 29 35.49 -3.03 0.12
CA VAL A 29 34.22 -2.47 -0.36
C VAL A 29 33.12 -3.53 -0.33
N LEU A 30 33.41 -4.79 -0.70
CA LEU A 30 32.42 -5.87 -0.67
C LEU A 30 31.94 -6.16 0.76
N ILE A 31 32.88 -6.22 1.71
CA ILE A 31 32.59 -6.45 3.13
C ILE A 31 31.80 -5.28 3.72
N ALA A 32 32.25 -4.05 3.46
CA ALA A 32 31.60 -2.84 3.95
C ALA A 32 30.16 -2.72 3.45
N ASN A 33 29.89 -3.12 2.20
CA ASN A 33 28.57 -3.06 1.59
C ASN A 33 27.73 -4.33 1.74
N TRP A 34 28.27 -5.41 2.34
CA TRP A 34 27.57 -6.69 2.47
C TRP A 34 26.22 -6.53 3.17
N LYS A 35 26.18 -5.79 4.27
CA LYS A 35 24.94 -5.50 5.02
C LYS A 35 23.93 -4.73 4.17
N HIS A 36 24.38 -3.80 3.34
CA HIS A 36 23.49 -3.02 2.47
C HIS A 36 22.84 -3.90 1.40
N GLN A 37 23.61 -4.81 0.78
CA GLN A 37 23.04 -5.78 -0.17
C GLN A 37 22.00 -6.71 0.47
N VAL A 38 22.30 -7.22 1.67
CA VAL A 38 21.35 -8.08 2.41
C VAL A 38 20.07 -7.30 2.75
N ALA A 39 20.20 -6.06 3.22
CA ALA A 39 19.07 -5.19 3.53
C ALA A 39 18.23 -4.88 2.28
N ALA A 40 18.87 -4.62 1.13
CA ALA A 40 18.18 -4.39 -0.15
C ALA A 40 17.37 -5.61 -0.60
N ARG A 41 17.95 -6.82 -0.50
CA ARG A 41 17.23 -8.07 -0.80
C ARG A 41 16.04 -8.29 0.14
N ALA A 42 16.20 -8.05 1.43
CA ALA A 42 15.11 -8.16 2.40
C ALA A 42 14.00 -7.13 2.15
N ALA A 43 14.35 -5.89 1.84
CA ALA A 43 13.40 -4.84 1.49
C ALA A 43 12.63 -5.18 0.20
N TYR A 44 13.33 -5.70 -0.81
CA TYR A 44 12.71 -6.15 -2.06
C TYR A 44 11.73 -7.29 -1.81
N GLY A 45 12.09 -8.28 -0.98
CA GLY A 45 11.20 -9.37 -0.57
C GLY A 45 9.89 -8.83 0.05
N ARG A 46 9.99 -7.95 1.04
CA ARG A 46 8.82 -7.33 1.68
C ARG A 46 7.96 -6.52 0.70
N LEU A 47 8.59 -5.77 -0.22
CA LEU A 47 7.87 -5.02 -1.24
C LEU A 47 7.12 -5.96 -2.20
N SER A 48 7.77 -7.03 -2.62
CA SER A 48 7.15 -8.03 -3.51
C SER A 48 5.96 -8.71 -2.86
N GLU A 49 6.06 -9.04 -1.57
CA GLU A 49 4.97 -9.61 -0.78
C GLU A 49 3.79 -8.64 -0.66
N LEU A 50 4.05 -7.36 -0.35
CA LEU A 50 3.01 -6.34 -0.26
C LEU A 50 2.26 -6.14 -1.58
N LEU A 51 2.96 -6.13 -2.71
CA LEU A 51 2.36 -5.99 -4.03
C LEU A 51 1.51 -7.22 -4.42
N GLN A 52 1.84 -8.40 -3.92
CA GLN A 52 1.03 -9.61 -4.11
C GLN A 52 -0.23 -9.61 -3.23
N VAL A 53 -0.13 -9.14 -1.98
CA VAL A 53 -1.26 -9.08 -1.04
C VAL A 53 -2.27 -7.99 -1.43
N TYR A 54 -1.80 -6.87 -2.01
CA TYR A 54 -2.62 -5.74 -2.44
C TYR A 54 -2.43 -5.45 -3.93
N PRO A 55 -3.01 -6.25 -4.84
CA PRO A 55 -2.90 -6.02 -6.26
C PRO A 55 -3.56 -4.69 -6.66
N ALA A 56 -3.05 -4.10 -7.74
CA ALA A 56 -3.65 -2.90 -8.33
C ALA A 56 -5.13 -3.15 -8.64
N ARG A 57 -5.99 -2.22 -8.24
CA ARG A 57 -7.43 -2.35 -8.45
C ARG A 57 -7.71 -2.27 -9.94
N VAL A 58 -8.33 -3.30 -10.50
CA VAL A 58 -8.79 -3.28 -11.89
C VAL A 58 -9.86 -2.20 -12.01
N ALA A 59 -9.62 -1.20 -12.85
CA ALA A 59 -10.63 -0.20 -13.19
C ALA A 59 -11.81 -0.94 -13.85
N GLY A 60 -12.98 -0.87 -13.23
CA GLY A 60 -14.21 -1.43 -13.80
C GLY A 60 -14.62 -0.69 -15.07
N MET A 61 -15.70 -1.18 -15.70
CA MET A 61 -16.32 -0.43 -16.80
C MET A 61 -16.70 0.99 -16.33
N PRO A 62 -16.50 2.03 -17.16
CA PRO A 62 -16.91 3.38 -16.82
C PRO A 62 -18.43 3.40 -16.66
N LEU A 63 -18.90 3.98 -15.56
CA LEU A 63 -20.32 4.13 -15.27
C LEU A 63 -20.79 5.53 -15.64
N PRO A 64 -22.09 5.71 -15.96
CA PRO A 64 -22.66 7.03 -16.20
C PRO A 64 -22.51 7.91 -14.94
N ARG A 65 -22.63 9.23 -15.14
CA ARG A 65 -22.58 10.18 -14.03
C ARG A 65 -23.69 9.87 -13.02
N PRO A 66 -23.40 9.90 -11.71
CA PRO A 66 -24.40 9.60 -10.69
C PRO A 66 -25.52 10.65 -10.69
N GLU A 67 -26.76 10.18 -10.58
CA GLU A 67 -27.97 10.98 -10.40
C GLU A 67 -28.24 11.26 -8.92
N GLY A 68 -27.72 10.42 -8.01
CA GLY A 68 -27.72 10.66 -6.56
C GLY A 68 -28.69 9.82 -5.74
N THR A 69 -29.23 8.73 -6.30
CA THR A 69 -30.02 7.75 -5.55
C THR A 69 -29.12 6.81 -4.77
N VAL A 70 -29.23 6.82 -3.43
CA VAL A 70 -28.45 5.94 -2.54
C VAL A 70 -29.35 4.84 -1.98
N LEU A 71 -28.89 3.60 -2.08
CA LEU A 71 -29.57 2.43 -1.51
C LEU A 71 -28.61 1.64 -0.62
N VAL A 72 -28.97 1.48 0.64
CA VAL A 72 -28.25 0.67 1.63
C VAL A 72 -29.17 -0.45 2.07
N GLU A 73 -28.73 -1.69 1.88
CA GLU A 73 -29.52 -2.89 2.18
C GLU A 73 -28.75 -3.82 3.11
N ASN A 74 -29.24 -3.96 4.34
CA ASN A 74 -28.75 -4.85 5.38
C ASN A 74 -27.22 -4.76 5.57
N ALA A 75 -26.70 -3.55 5.45
CA ALA A 75 -25.27 -3.32 5.40
C ALA A 75 -24.63 -3.53 6.78
N ALA A 76 -23.57 -4.33 6.82
CA ALA A 76 -22.76 -4.56 8.00
C ALA A 76 -21.28 -4.36 7.67
N THR A 77 -20.51 -3.76 8.58
CA THR A 77 -19.06 -3.57 8.39
C THR A 77 -18.32 -3.61 9.71
N ALA A 78 -17.07 -4.07 9.64
CA ALA A 78 -16.08 -3.98 10.71
C ALA A 78 -14.94 -3.05 10.27
N ALA A 79 -14.10 -2.64 11.22
CA ALA A 79 -12.85 -1.96 10.88
C ALA A 79 -11.88 -2.94 10.20
N PRO A 80 -11.02 -2.46 9.27
CA PRO A 80 -9.97 -3.28 8.68
C PRO A 80 -9.12 -3.96 9.76
N GLY A 81 -8.96 -5.28 9.68
CA GLY A 81 -8.22 -6.08 10.67
C GLY A 81 -9.02 -6.50 11.91
N SER A 82 -10.27 -6.04 12.08
CA SER A 82 -11.15 -6.47 13.16
C SER A 82 -12.30 -7.34 12.64
N ARG A 83 -12.74 -8.31 13.47
CA ARG A 83 -13.96 -9.10 13.23
C ARG A 83 -15.18 -8.52 13.93
N ALA A 84 -15.00 -7.53 14.81
CA ALA A 84 -16.09 -6.92 15.54
C ALA A 84 -16.88 -5.97 14.62
N LEU A 85 -18.12 -6.33 14.32
CA LEU A 85 -19.01 -5.50 13.52
C LEU A 85 -19.34 -4.19 14.27
N ILE A 86 -19.01 -3.07 13.63
CA ILE A 86 -19.31 -1.72 14.12
C ILE A 86 -20.70 -1.29 13.65
N LEU A 87 -21.03 -1.57 12.39
CA LEU A 87 -22.39 -1.40 11.86
C LEU A 87 -23.00 -2.78 11.63
N LYS A 88 -24.28 -2.91 12.00
CA LYS A 88 -25.03 -4.15 11.89
C LYS A 88 -26.40 -3.85 11.30
N ASN A 89 -26.69 -4.47 10.17
CA ASN A 89 -28.02 -4.47 9.55
C ASN A 89 -28.60 -3.06 9.30
N VAL A 90 -27.79 -2.15 8.75
CA VAL A 90 -28.24 -0.81 8.39
C VAL A 90 -28.95 -0.86 7.05
N SER A 91 -30.18 -0.36 6.98
CA SER A 91 -30.99 -0.33 5.76
C SER A 91 -31.70 1.00 5.63
N PHE A 92 -31.50 1.70 4.51
CA PHE A 92 -32.21 2.92 4.16
C PHE A 92 -32.02 3.24 2.68
N SER A 93 -32.91 4.07 2.14
CA SER A 93 -32.81 4.62 0.79
C SER A 93 -32.91 6.14 0.84
N LEU A 94 -32.09 6.83 0.07
CA LEU A 94 -32.25 8.26 -0.21
C LEU A 94 -32.45 8.45 -1.72
N LYS A 95 -33.39 9.30 -2.07
CA LYS A 95 -33.53 9.81 -3.43
C LYS A 95 -32.58 10.99 -3.65
N ALA A 96 -32.30 11.28 -4.91
CA ALA A 96 -31.55 12.47 -5.29
C ALA A 96 -32.20 13.74 -4.68
N GLY A 97 -31.38 14.56 -4.00
CA GLY A 97 -31.82 15.78 -3.33
C GLY A 97 -32.36 15.61 -1.91
N GLU A 98 -32.52 14.38 -1.40
CA GLU A 98 -32.87 14.15 0.00
C GLU A 98 -31.64 14.32 0.92
N VAL A 99 -31.88 14.83 2.12
CA VAL A 99 -30.85 15.03 3.15
C VAL A 99 -31.20 14.21 4.38
N VAL A 100 -30.28 13.34 4.80
CA VAL A 100 -30.41 12.57 6.03
C VAL A 100 -29.35 13.00 7.04
N ALA A 101 -29.80 13.35 8.25
CA ALA A 101 -28.92 13.64 9.38
C ALA A 101 -28.72 12.38 10.22
N VAL A 102 -27.46 11.96 10.39
CA VAL A 102 -27.10 10.81 11.25
C VAL A 102 -26.60 11.33 12.60
N ILE A 103 -27.40 11.16 13.65
CA ILE A 103 -27.13 11.69 15.00
C ILE A 103 -26.93 10.52 15.97
N GLY A 104 -25.99 10.67 16.91
CA GLY A 104 -25.76 9.68 17.97
C GLY A 104 -24.54 10.01 18.82
N PRO A 105 -24.30 9.28 19.93
CA PRO A 105 -23.18 9.50 20.83
C PRO A 105 -21.82 9.21 20.16
N SER A 106 -20.72 9.66 20.76
CA SER A 106 -19.37 9.28 20.28
C SER A 106 -19.24 7.76 20.18
N ALA A 107 -18.45 7.27 19.22
CA ALA A 107 -18.26 5.84 18.92
C ALA A 107 -19.51 5.05 18.46
N SER A 108 -20.64 5.70 18.15
CA SER A 108 -21.84 5.01 17.63
C SER A 108 -21.73 4.48 16.18
N GLY A 109 -20.58 4.63 15.52
CA GLY A 109 -20.38 4.17 14.14
C GLY A 109 -20.73 5.16 13.03
N LYS A 110 -21.05 6.42 13.33
CA LYS A 110 -21.37 7.46 12.31
C LYS A 110 -20.26 7.62 11.25
N SER A 111 -19.02 7.82 11.69
CA SER A 111 -17.88 7.94 10.78
C SER A 111 -17.63 6.64 10.00
N THR A 112 -17.99 5.50 10.59
CA THR A 112 -17.94 4.20 9.90
C THR A 112 -19.00 4.13 8.80
N LEU A 113 -20.20 4.65 9.03
CA LEU A 113 -21.27 4.74 8.03
C LEU A 113 -20.86 5.65 6.88
N ALA A 114 -20.27 6.81 7.17
CA ALA A 114 -19.74 7.70 6.14
C ALA A 114 -18.66 7.01 5.27
N ARG A 115 -17.71 6.30 5.89
CA ARG A 115 -16.67 5.54 5.16
C ARG A 115 -17.26 4.42 4.30
N LEU A 116 -18.35 3.80 4.77
CA LEU A 116 -19.06 2.77 4.02
C LEU A 116 -19.80 3.38 2.81
N LEU A 117 -20.47 4.53 2.99
CA LEU A 117 -21.20 5.24 1.94
C LEU A 117 -20.29 5.78 0.83
N VAL A 118 -19.09 6.25 1.16
CA VAL A 118 -18.07 6.68 0.17
C VAL A 118 -17.34 5.47 -0.44
N GLY A 119 -17.58 4.26 0.09
CA GLY A 119 -16.93 3.03 -0.34
C GLY A 119 -15.43 3.01 -0.06
N VAL A 120 -14.99 3.66 1.02
CA VAL A 120 -13.62 3.53 1.57
C VAL A 120 -13.47 2.17 2.24
N TRP A 121 -14.50 1.72 2.97
CA TRP A 121 -14.57 0.40 3.57
C TRP A 121 -15.58 -0.49 2.84
N PRO A 122 -15.28 -1.78 2.62
CA PRO A 122 -16.23 -2.71 2.02
C PRO A 122 -17.33 -3.09 3.02
N PRO A 123 -18.58 -3.29 2.56
CA PRO A 123 -19.56 -4.03 3.35
C PRO A 123 -19.12 -5.49 3.51
N LEU A 124 -19.21 -6.02 4.73
CA LEU A 124 -19.01 -7.45 5.03
C LEU A 124 -20.28 -8.27 4.78
N ALA A 125 -21.44 -7.63 4.88
CA ALA A 125 -22.74 -8.19 4.52
C ALA A 125 -23.63 -7.07 3.98
N GLY A 126 -24.63 -7.44 3.19
CA GLY A 126 -25.52 -6.50 2.53
C GLY A 126 -24.85 -5.78 1.34
N SER A 127 -25.46 -4.69 0.89
CA SER A 127 -24.90 -3.89 -0.21
C SER A 127 -25.14 -2.39 -0.02
N VAL A 128 -24.23 -1.59 -0.59
CA VAL A 128 -24.32 -0.12 -0.65
C VAL A 128 -24.18 0.29 -2.10
N ARG A 129 -25.23 0.90 -2.63
CA ARG A 129 -25.36 1.23 -4.04
C ARG A 129 -25.64 2.72 -4.22
N LEU A 130 -25.02 3.29 -5.23
CA LEU A 130 -25.33 4.61 -5.77
C LEU A 130 -25.84 4.39 -7.20
N ASP A 131 -27.06 4.84 -7.50
CA ASP A 131 -27.72 4.68 -8.80
C ASP A 131 -27.69 3.23 -9.34
N GLY A 132 -27.82 2.27 -8.43
CA GLY A 132 -27.81 0.83 -8.72
C GLY A 132 -26.42 0.18 -8.78
N ALA A 133 -25.33 0.96 -8.80
CA ALA A 133 -23.96 0.44 -8.82
C ALA A 133 -23.36 0.35 -7.42
N GLU A 134 -22.63 -0.74 -7.12
CA GLU A 134 -21.96 -0.91 -5.82
C GLU A 134 -20.83 0.11 -5.62
N VAL A 135 -20.98 0.97 -4.61
CA VAL A 135 -20.06 2.09 -4.37
C VAL A 135 -18.64 1.63 -4.07
N PHE A 136 -18.48 0.48 -3.41
CA PHE A 136 -17.16 -0.06 -3.11
C PHE A 136 -16.40 -0.45 -4.39
N LYS A 137 -17.08 -1.00 -5.41
CA LYS A 137 -16.48 -1.46 -6.67
C LYS A 137 -16.36 -0.38 -7.73
N TRP A 138 -17.13 0.70 -7.62
CA TRP A 138 -17.06 1.83 -8.54
C TRP A 138 -15.63 2.39 -8.59
N ASN A 139 -15.14 2.65 -9.80
CA ASN A 139 -13.91 3.37 -10.05
C ASN A 139 -13.87 4.67 -9.23
N LYS A 140 -12.87 4.78 -8.33
CA LYS A 140 -12.73 5.89 -7.40
C LYS A 140 -12.26 7.18 -8.07
N ASP A 141 -11.56 7.09 -9.19
CA ASP A 141 -11.14 8.25 -9.96
C ASP A 141 -12.32 8.96 -10.65
N GLU A 142 -13.36 8.18 -10.99
CA GLU A 142 -14.62 8.68 -11.54
C GLU A 142 -15.54 9.19 -10.45
N LEU A 143 -15.83 8.34 -9.45
CA LEU A 143 -16.76 8.67 -8.37
C LEU A 143 -16.28 9.84 -7.51
N GLY A 144 -14.98 9.95 -7.25
CA GLY A 144 -14.39 10.97 -6.39
C GLY A 144 -14.58 12.41 -6.91
N ARG A 145 -14.95 12.60 -8.19
CA ARG A 145 -15.27 13.93 -8.74
C ARG A 145 -16.69 14.40 -8.40
N HIS A 146 -17.53 13.50 -7.88
CA HIS A 146 -18.95 13.73 -7.66
C HIS A 146 -19.37 13.63 -6.19
N LEU A 147 -18.43 13.32 -5.29
CA LEU A 147 -18.61 13.27 -3.83
C LEU A 147 -17.94 14.48 -3.18
#